data_AF-C7R6N3-F1
#
_entry.id   AF-C7R6N3-F1
#
_cell.length_a   1.000
_cell.length_b   1.000
_cell.length_c   1.000
_cell.angle_alpha   90.00
_cell.angle_beta   90.00
_cell.angle_gamma   90.00
#
_symmetry.space_group_name_H-M   'P 1'
#
loop_
_entity.id
_entity.type
_entity.pdbx_description
1 polymer ?
#
loop_
_entity_poly.entity_id
_entity_poly.type
_entity_poly.pdbx_seq_one_letter_code
_entity_poly.pdbx_strand_id
1 'polypeptide(L)' 'MQLIVNDETMEAPEKMTVLDFIQWFKQEGNFAIAVNMEFIPRSLYGETMLKEGDRIEVVLPMQGG' A
#
# COMPACT_ATOMS: atom_id res chain seq x y z
N MET A 1 -9.34 -4.27 9.73
CA MET A 1 -8.84 -5.43 8.96
C MET A 1 -7.37 -5.64 9.25
N GLN A 2 -6.91 -6.89 9.26
CA GLN A 2 -5.48 -7.19 9.34
C GLN A 2 -4.83 -7.04 7.95
N LEU A 3 -3.71 -6.32 7.86
CA LEU A 3 -2.89 -6.17 6.66
C LEU A 3 -1.45 -6.60 6.95
N ILE A 4 -0.72 -7.02 5.93
CA ILE A 4 0.72 -7.34 6.03
C ILE A 4 1.47 -6.27 5.23
N VAL A 5 2.08 -5.30 5.90
CA VAL A 5 2.74 -4.16 5.25
C VAL A 5 4.24 -4.30 5.43
N ASN A 6 5.00 -4.40 4.33
CA ASN A 6 6.46 -4.62 4.36
C ASN A 6 6.88 -5.73 5.33
N ASP A 7 6.21 -6.89 5.24
CA ASP A 7 6.38 -8.06 6.13
C ASP A 7 5.90 -7.89 7.58
N GLU A 8 5.36 -6.73 7.96
CA GLU A 8 4.82 -6.49 9.30
C GLU A 8 3.29 -6.56 9.32
N THR A 9 2.74 -7.41 10.17
CA THR A 9 1.29 -7.50 10.38
C THR A 9 0.79 -6.32 11.21
N MET A 10 -0.22 -5.61 10.70
CA MET A 10 -0.83 -4.47 11.38
C MET A 10 -2.35 -4.45 11.28
N GLU A 11 -2.99 -3.84 12.26
CA GLU A 11 -4.43 -3.61 12.26
C GLU A 11 -4.72 -2.23 11.66
N ALA A 12 -5.50 -2.23 10.58
CA ALA A 12 -5.83 -1.06 9.81
C ALA A 12 -7.36 -0.86 9.73
N PRO A 13 -7.86 0.36 9.50
CA PRO A 13 -9.29 0.61 9.33
C PRO A 13 -9.96 -0.32 8.31
N GLU A 14 -11.25 -0.59 8.45
CA GLU A 14 -11.98 -1.32 7.41
C GLU A 14 -12.32 -0.44 6.22
N LYS A 15 -12.54 -1.08 5.05
CA LYS A 15 -13.04 -0.44 3.83
C LYS A 15 -12.22 0.78 3.38
N MET A 16 -10.94 0.55 3.09
CA MET A 16 -10.04 1.59 2.63
C MET A 16 -9.52 1.27 1.22
N THR A 17 -9.24 2.31 0.45
CA THR A 17 -8.50 2.21 -0.81
C THR A 17 -6.99 2.24 -0.55
N VAL A 18 -6.18 1.95 -1.57
CA VAL A 18 -4.71 2.15 -1.50
C VAL A 18 -4.37 3.61 -1.18
N LEU A 19 -5.15 4.57 -1.69
CA LEU A 19 -4.95 5.99 -1.39
C LEU A 19 -5.20 6.30 0.10
N ASP A 20 -6.28 5.75 0.67
CA ASP A 20 -6.60 5.91 2.08
C ASP A 20 -5.51 5.26 2.96
N PHE A 21 -5.02 4.08 2.56
CA PHE A 21 -3.90 3.42 3.22
C PHE A 21 -2.65 4.30 3.26
N ILE A 22 -2.27 4.92 2.14
CA ILE A 22 -1.10 5.82 2.08
C ILE A 22 -1.23 6.97 3.08
N GLN A 23 -2.42 7.57 3.17
CA GLN A 23 -2.70 8.68 4.09
C GLN A 23 -2.66 8.23 5.55
N TRP A 24 -3.26 7.08 5.85
CA TRP A 24 -3.29 6.49 7.19
C TRP A 24 -1.88 6.06 7.65
N PHE A 25 -1.13 5.42 6.77
CA PHE A 25 0.25 4.97 7.01
C PHE A 25 1.25 6.14 7.02
N LYS A 26 0.82 7.35 6.66
CA LYS A 26 1.63 8.57 6.58
C LYS A 26 2.87 8.42 5.69
N GLN A 27 2.71 7.69 4.58
CA GLN A 27 3.78 7.54 3.61
C GLN A 27 3.88 8.78 2.73
N GLU A 28 5.07 9.37 2.70
CA GLU A 28 5.37 10.56 1.89
C GLU A 28 6.48 10.29 0.87
N GLY A 29 6.65 11.22 -0.07
CA GLY A 29 7.72 11.18 -1.07
C GLY A 29 7.41 10.32 -2.29
N ASN A 30 8.46 9.93 -3.01
CA ASN A 30 8.34 9.11 -4.21
C ASN A 30 8.40 7.63 -3.83
N PHE A 31 7.33 6.89 -4.10
CA PHE A 31 7.23 5.45 -3.84
C PHE A 31 6.22 4.79 -4.79
N ALA A 32 6.26 3.47 -4.90
CA ALA A 32 5.25 2.63 -5.55
C ALA A 32 4.62 1.70 -4.51
N ILE A 33 3.36 1.33 -4.72
CA ILE A 33 2.66 0.35 -3.90
C ILE A 33 2.47 -0.92 -4.72
N ALA A 34 2.83 -2.05 -4.14
CA ALA A 34 2.39 -3.35 -4.62
C ALA A 34 1.39 -3.95 -3.63
N VAL A 35 0.29 -4.52 -4.13
CA VAL A 35 -0.67 -5.29 -3.35
C VAL A 35 -0.61 -6.73 -3.85
N ASN A 36 -0.38 -7.68 -2.94
CA ASN A 36 -0.22 -9.10 -3.24
C ASN A 36 0.82 -9.37 -4.36
N MET A 37 1.96 -8.68 -4.29
CA MET A 37 3.06 -8.72 -5.27
C MET A 37 2.72 -8.12 -6.65
N GLU A 38 1.59 -7.43 -6.79
CA GLU A 38 1.21 -6.72 -8.02
C GLU A 38 1.28 -5.21 -7.83
N PHE A 39 2.05 -4.52 -8.67
CA PHE A 39 2.15 -3.07 -8.62
C PHE A 39 0.84 -2.40 -9.03
N ILE A 40 0.33 -1.55 -8.16
CA ILE A 40 -0.87 -0.76 -8.44
C ILE A 40 -0.42 0.53 -9.15
N PRO A 41 -0.95 0.85 -10.34
CA PRO A 41 -0.72 2.15 -10.96
C PRO A 41 -1.22 3.29 -10.06
N ARG A 42 -0.47 4.39 -9.96
CA ARG A 42 -0.86 5.55 -9.13
C ARG A 42 -2.24 6.10 -9.46
N SER A 43 -2.67 6.04 -10.72
CA SER A 43 -4.01 6.45 -11.13
C SER A 43 -5.12 5.60 -10.52
N LEU A 44 -4.83 4.35 -10.12
CA LEU A 44 -5.79 3.41 -9.55
C LEU A 44 -5.74 3.36 -8.01
N TYR A 45 -4.89 4.17 -7.35
CA TYR A 45 -4.79 4.15 -5.89
C TYR A 45 -6.12 4.48 -5.20
N GLY A 46 -6.89 5.42 -5.74
CA GLY A 46 -8.20 5.81 -5.20
C GLY A 46 -9.34 4.84 -5.53
N GLU A 47 -9.10 3.83 -6.36
CA GLU A 47 -10.12 2.87 -6.81
C GLU A 47 -9.83 1.45 -6.29
N THR A 48 -8.58 1.15 -5.98
CA THR A 48 -8.14 -0.17 -5.52
C THR A 48 -8.48 -0.34 -4.06
N MET A 49 -9.53 -1.14 -3.76
CA MET A 49 -9.94 -1.47 -2.41
C MET A 49 -9.03 -2.53 -1.79
N LEU A 50 -8.55 -2.27 -0.57
CA LEU A 50 -7.81 -3.24 0.23
C LEU A 50 -8.77 -4.18 0.95
N LYS A 51 -8.32 -5.42 1.11
CA LYS A 51 -9.05 -6.51 1.78
C LYS A 51 -8.25 -7.03 2.95
N GLU A 52 -8.96 -7.66 3.87
CA GLU A 52 -8.33 -8.34 4.99
C GLU A 52 -7.37 -9.43 4.50
N GLY A 53 -6.17 -9.44 5.08
CA GLY A 53 -5.09 -10.34 4.73
C GLY A 53 -4.23 -9.90 3.54
N ASP A 54 -4.54 -8.77 2.89
CA ASP A 54 -3.72 -8.29 1.78
C ASP A 54 -2.29 -7.96 2.23
N ARG A 55 -1.33 -8.34 1.37
CA ARG A 55 0.09 -8.00 1.53
C ARG A 55 0.40 -6.74 0.74
N ILE A 56 0.90 -5.72 1.41
CA ILE A 56 1.23 -4.42 0.83
C ILE A 56 2.74 -4.21 0.94
N GLU A 57 3.37 -3.88 -0.18
CA GLU A 57 4.77 -3.49 -0.20
C GLU A 57 4.90 -2.03 -0.66
N VAL A 58 5.54 -1.22 0.17
CA VAL A 58 5.87 0.17 -0.11
C VAL A 58 7.29 0.21 -0.66
N VAL A 59 7.40 0.34 -1.98
CA VAL A 59 8.67 0.26 -2.70
C VAL A 59 9.21 1.66 -2.94
N LEU A 60 10.35 1.99 -2.34
CA LEU A 60 11.07 3.22 -2.63
C LEU A 60 11.87 3.07 -3.93
N PRO A 61 11.96 4.13 -4.76
CA PRO A 61 12.78 4.10 -5.96
C PRO A 61 14.23 3.86 -5.58
N MET A 62 14.85 2.83 -6.13
CA MET A 62 16.30 2.68 -6.08
C MET A 62 16.90 3.69 -7.07
N GLN A 63 17.64 4.69 -6.58
CA GLN A 63 18.48 5.52 -7.46
C GLN A 63 19.60 4.64 -8.04
N GLY A 64 19.41 4.15 -9.25
CA GLY A 64 20.52 3.68 -10.09
C GLY A 64 21.29 4.89 -10.61
N GLY A 65 22.61 4.88 -10.46
CA GLY A 65 23.51 5.89 -11.03
C GLY A 65 23.61 5.81 -12.55
#